data_AF-A0A2T5KDT2-F1
#
_entry.id   AF-A0A2T5KDT2-F1
#
_cell.length_a   1.000
_cell.length_b   1.000
_cell.length_c   1.000
_cell.angle_alpha   90.00
_cell.angle_beta   90.00
_cell.angle_gamma   90.00
#
_symmetry.space_group_name_H-M   'P 1'
#
loop_
_entity.id
_entity.type
_entity.pdbx_description
1 polymer ?
#
loop_
_entity_poly.entity_id
_entity_poly.type
_entity_poly.pdbx_seq_one_letter_code
_entity_poly.pdbx_strand_id
1 'polypeptide(L)'
;MPASPVVLALPERASLADAGGLLADLLRSLSPPRTVRIATEGAQDVSLAILQVLVAAHRQAAAAGARLEVSAAPGSAVAEALALHALGQDSGIVIDSGLWTAASAAEARP
;
A
#
# COMPACT_ATOMS: atom_id res chain seq x y z
N MET A 1 20.27 -7.81 12.92
CA MET A 1 19.14 -6.86 13.06
C MET A 1 18.47 -6.74 11.70
N PRO A 2 17.13 -6.81 11.58
CA PRO A 2 16.48 -6.48 10.32
C PRO A 2 16.84 -5.03 9.94
N ALA A 3 17.12 -4.78 8.66
CA ALA A 3 17.39 -3.44 8.18
C ALA A 3 16.15 -2.55 8.36
N SER A 4 16.35 -1.30 8.77
CA SER A 4 15.26 -0.33 8.89
C SER A 4 14.56 -0.15 7.52
N PRO A 5 13.22 -0.10 7.48
CA PRO A 5 12.50 0.07 6.23
C PRO A 5 12.79 1.44 5.61
N VAL A 6 12.80 1.50 4.28
CA VAL A 6 12.75 2.79 3.57
C VAL A 6 11.34 3.34 3.70
N VAL A 7 11.20 4.56 4.23
CA VAL A 7 9.89 5.17 4.46
C VAL A 7 9.58 6.17 3.35
N LEU A 8 8.41 6.04 2.73
CA LEU A 8 7.82 7.01 1.83
C LEU A 8 6.56 7.58 2.48
N ALA A 9 6.36 8.89 2.43
CA ALA A 9 5.16 9.52 2.97
C ALA A 9 4.13 9.74 1.86
N LEU A 10 2.88 9.38 2.14
CA LEU A 10 1.75 9.74 1.29
C LEU A 10 1.46 11.26 1.47
N PRO A 11 1.17 12.01 0.40
CA PRO A 11 0.70 13.39 0.53
C PRO A 11 -0.63 13.47 1.30
N GLU A 12 -0.94 14.66 1.80
CA GLU A 12 -2.18 14.93 2.57
C GLU A 12 -3.45 14.56 1.79
N ARG A 13 -3.46 14.83 0.47
CA ARG A 13 -4.49 14.39 -0.46
C ARG A 13 -3.84 13.54 -1.53
N ALA A 14 -4.02 12.23 -1.41
CA ALA A 14 -3.45 11.28 -2.35
C ALA A 14 -4.47 10.97 -3.46
N SER A 15 -4.29 11.62 -4.60
CA SER A 15 -5.24 11.59 -5.71
C SER A 15 -4.65 10.88 -6.95
N LEU A 16 -5.43 10.78 -8.02
CA LEU A 16 -4.95 10.28 -9.31
C LEU A 16 -3.76 11.10 -9.85
N ALA A 17 -3.70 12.41 -9.56
CA ALA A 17 -2.60 13.26 -10.01
C ALA A 17 -1.24 12.82 -9.43
N ASP A 18 -1.26 12.22 -8.24
CA ASP A 18 -0.07 11.80 -7.50
C ASP A 18 0.36 10.37 -7.84
N ALA A 19 -0.53 9.59 -8.47
CA ALA A 19 -0.36 8.16 -8.72
C ALA A 19 0.91 7.83 -9.51
N GLY A 20 1.22 8.62 -10.53
CA GLY A 20 2.42 8.41 -11.36
C GLY A 20 3.72 8.64 -10.60
N GLY A 21 3.77 9.70 -9.77
CA GLY A 21 4.92 10.01 -8.93
C GLY A 21 5.14 8.93 -7.87
N LEU A 22 4.07 8.56 -7.16
CA LEU A 22 4.09 7.50 -6.16
C LEU A 22 4.57 6.16 -6.74
N LEU A 23 4.07 5.79 -7.92
CA LEU A 23 4.51 4.58 -8.61
C LEU A 23 6.00 4.63 -8.91
N ALA A 24 6.51 5.75 -9.45
CA ALA A 24 7.94 5.89 -9.76
C ALA A 24 8.82 5.78 -8.51
N ASP A 25 8.39 6.37 -7.39
CA ASP A 25 9.13 6.31 -6.12
C ASP A 25 9.08 4.91 -5.50
N LEU A 26 7.95 4.21 -5.61
CA LEU A 26 7.81 2.80 -5.21
C LEU A 26 8.72 1.89 -6.03
N LEU A 27 8.72 2.03 -7.36
CA LEU A 27 9.57 1.23 -8.25
C LEU A 27 11.06 1.42 -7.94
N ARG A 28 11.47 2.67 -7.73
CA ARG A 28 12.84 3.00 -7.31
C ARG A 28 13.16 2.46 -5.94
N SER A 29 12.18 2.47 -5.03
CA SER A 29 12.39 2.06 -3.64
C SER A 29 12.38 0.56 -3.43
N LEU A 30 11.73 -0.20 -4.30
CA LEU A 30 11.68 -1.65 -4.25
C LEU A 30 12.86 -2.32 -4.97
N SER A 31 13.73 -1.53 -5.62
CA SER A 31 14.95 -1.99 -6.28
C SER A 31 16.19 -1.36 -5.63
N PRO A 32 17.07 -2.12 -4.95
CA PRO A 32 17.06 -3.57 -4.77
C PRO A 32 15.99 -4.08 -3.78
N PRO A 33 15.68 -5.40 -3.76
CA PRO A 33 14.67 -5.97 -2.88
C PRO A 33 14.92 -5.64 -1.41
N ARG A 34 13.98 -4.91 -0.80
CA ARG A 34 14.05 -4.46 0.59
C ARG A 34 12.66 -4.24 1.15
N THR A 35 12.60 -3.88 2.44
CA THR A 35 11.34 -3.45 3.06
C THR A 35 11.11 -1.97 2.81
N VAL A 36 9.96 -1.62 2.24
CA VAL A 36 9.49 -0.26 2.03
C VAL A 36 8.21 -0.07 2.85
N ARG A 37 8.11 1.04 3.59
CA ARG A 37 6.93 1.41 4.35
C ARG A 37 6.33 2.71 3.81
N ILE A 38 5.02 2.71 3.58
CA ILE A 38 4.24 3.90 3.29
C ILE A 38 3.66 4.43 4.60
N ALA A 39 4.14 5.60 5.00
CA ALA A 39 3.61 6.40 6.09
C ALA A 39 2.37 7.16 5.59
N THR A 40 1.26 7.06 6.31
CA THR A 40 -0.06 7.59 5.90
C THR A 40 -0.68 8.48 6.96
N GLU A 41 0.06 8.76 8.05
CA GLU A 41 -0.38 9.54 9.20
C GLU A 41 -0.74 10.98 8.84
N GLY A 42 -0.13 11.53 7.78
CA GLY A 42 -0.44 12.86 7.26
C GLY A 42 -1.55 12.88 6.20
N ALA A 43 -2.01 11.71 5.73
CA ALA A 43 -3.03 11.63 4.69
C ALA A 43 -4.43 11.82 5.28
N GLN A 44 -5.20 12.74 4.69
CA GLN A 44 -6.59 13.02 5.03
C GLN A 44 -7.56 12.45 4.00
N ASP A 45 -7.12 12.27 2.75
CA ASP A 45 -7.93 11.71 1.67
C ASP A 45 -7.06 10.81 0.77
N VAL A 46 -7.63 9.66 0.40
CA VAL A 46 -6.96 8.66 -0.43
C VAL A 46 -7.94 8.17 -1.48
N SER A 47 -7.66 8.50 -2.74
CA SER A 47 -8.49 8.08 -3.87
C SER A 47 -8.34 6.59 -4.19
N LEU A 48 -9.36 6.02 -4.86
CA LEU A 48 -9.30 4.66 -5.41
C LEU A 48 -8.07 4.41 -6.29
N ALA A 49 -7.64 5.41 -7.06
CA ALA A 49 -6.48 5.28 -7.94
C ALA A 49 -5.19 5.00 -7.12
N ILE A 50 -5.03 5.67 -5.98
CA ILE A 50 -3.90 5.42 -5.08
C ILE A 50 -4.00 4.04 -4.45
N LEU A 51 -5.19 3.61 -4.00
CA LEU A 51 -5.38 2.24 -3.51
C LEU A 51 -4.99 1.20 -4.57
N GLN A 52 -5.38 1.39 -5.83
CA GLN A 52 -5.02 0.50 -6.93
C GLN A 52 -3.51 0.44 -7.18
N VAL A 53 -2.82 1.59 -7.10
CA VAL A 53 -1.35 1.65 -7.16
C VAL A 53 -0.73 0.86 -6.00
N LEU A 54 -1.23 1.03 -4.78
CA LEU A 54 -0.73 0.31 -3.60
C LEU A 54 -0.96 -1.21 -3.71
N VAL A 55 -2.13 -1.64 -4.18
CA VAL A 55 -2.39 -3.07 -4.48
C VAL A 55 -1.39 -3.61 -5.51
N ALA A 56 -1.19 -2.90 -6.61
CA ALA A 56 -0.25 -3.30 -7.66
C ALA A 56 1.18 -3.37 -7.13
N ALA A 57 1.59 -2.40 -6.32
CA ALA A 57 2.91 -2.35 -5.70
C ALA A 57 3.13 -3.48 -4.69
N HIS A 58 2.11 -3.86 -3.89
CA HIS A 58 2.20 -5.02 -3.00
C HIS A 58 2.45 -6.31 -3.80
N ARG A 59 1.71 -6.51 -4.89
CA ARG A 59 1.89 -7.69 -5.77
C ARG A 59 3.27 -7.71 -6.42
N GLN A 60 3.73 -6.56 -6.89
CA GLN A 60 5.07 -6.46 -7.49
C GLN A 60 6.17 -6.67 -6.45
N ALA A 61 6.04 -6.13 -5.25
CA ALA A 61 7.00 -6.34 -4.16
C ALA A 61 7.10 -7.82 -3.81
N ALA A 62 5.96 -8.51 -3.65
CA ALA A 62 5.91 -9.94 -3.40
C ALA A 62 6.60 -10.75 -4.52
N ALA A 63 6.31 -10.44 -5.79
CA ALA A 63 6.95 -11.09 -6.94
C ALA A 63 8.47 -10.85 -7.01
N ALA A 64 8.95 -9.71 -6.51
CA ALA A 64 10.36 -9.34 -6.48
C ALA A 64 11.10 -9.77 -5.20
N GLY A 65 10.44 -10.47 -4.27
CA GLY A 65 11.01 -10.83 -2.96
C GLY A 65 11.26 -9.62 -2.04
N ALA A 66 10.64 -8.48 -2.32
CA ALA A 66 10.62 -7.30 -1.48
C ALA A 66 9.40 -7.31 -0.56
N ARG A 67 9.40 -6.44 0.46
CA ARG A 67 8.26 -6.27 1.36
C ARG A 67 7.74 -4.84 1.25
N LEU A 68 6.45 -4.69 1.00
CA LEU A 68 5.75 -3.42 1.10
C LEU A 68 4.85 -3.45 2.34
N GLU A 69 4.88 -2.38 3.11
CA GLU A 69 4.00 -2.16 4.25
C GLU A 69 3.30 -0.81 4.07
N VAL A 70 2.01 -0.74 4.30
CA VAL A 70 1.25 0.52 4.24
C VAL A 70 0.57 0.73 5.59
N SER A 71 0.76 1.91 6.18
CA SER A 71 0.08 2.28 7.42
C SER A 71 -1.42 2.42 7.14
N ALA A 72 -2.23 1.66 7.84
CA ALA A 72 -3.67 1.54 7.66
C ALA A 72 -4.33 1.36 9.03
N ALA A 73 -3.94 2.21 10.00
CA ALA A 73 -4.53 2.19 11.34
C ALA A 73 -6.05 2.43 11.25
N PRO A 74 -6.85 1.84 12.16
CA PRO A 74 -8.29 2.11 12.21
C PRO A 74 -8.58 3.61 12.27
N GLY A 75 -9.50 4.10 11.43
CA GLY A 75 -9.84 5.53 11.32
C GLY A 75 -8.84 6.39 10.53
N SER A 76 -7.82 5.80 9.91
CA SER A 76 -6.97 6.52 8.94
C SER A 76 -7.67 6.67 7.59
N ALA A 77 -7.26 7.66 6.79
CA ALA A 77 -7.80 7.87 5.45
C ALA A 77 -7.64 6.64 4.54
N VAL A 78 -6.56 5.86 4.71
CA VAL A 78 -6.39 4.58 4.00
C VAL A 78 -7.41 3.54 4.45
N ALA A 79 -7.61 3.37 5.76
CA ALA A 79 -8.59 2.42 6.28
C ALA A 79 -10.02 2.78 5.85
N GLU A 80 -10.36 4.07 5.86
CA GLU A 80 -11.65 4.57 5.39
C GLU A 80 -11.84 4.37 3.89
N ALA A 81 -10.83 4.67 3.07
CA ALA A 81 -10.88 4.47 1.63
C ALA A 81 -11.01 2.98 1.26
N LEU A 82 -10.29 2.10 1.96
CA LEU A 82 -10.42 0.65 1.80
C LEU A 82 -11.85 0.18 2.10
N ALA A 83 -12.44 0.65 3.20
CA ALA A 83 -13.83 0.34 3.57
C ALA A 83 -14.84 0.89 2.55
N LEU A 84 -14.67 2.15 2.13
CA LEU A 84 -15.53 2.83 1.16
C LEU A 84 -15.61 2.09 -0.18
N HIS A 85 -14.49 1.53 -0.62
CA HIS A 85 -14.39 0.80 -1.88
C HIS A 85 -14.59 -0.72 -1.74
N ALA A 86 -15.04 -1.20 -0.58
CA ALA A 86 -15.20 -2.62 -0.27
C ALA A 86 -13.93 -3.46 -0.52
N LEU A 87 -12.76 -2.84 -0.38
CA LEU A 87 -11.45 -3.46 -0.48
C LEU A 87 -11.03 -3.98 0.90
N GLY A 88 -11.58 -5.14 1.28
CA GLY A 88 -11.35 -5.80 2.57
C GLY A 88 -10.56 -7.10 2.48
N GLN A 89 -10.64 -7.94 3.51
CA GLN A 89 -9.97 -9.25 3.52
C GLN A 89 -10.41 -10.17 2.38
N ASP A 90 -11.68 -10.08 1.97
CA ASP A 90 -12.22 -10.82 0.83
C ASP A 90 -11.58 -10.41 -0.51
N SER A 91 -10.92 -9.25 -0.57
CA SER A 91 -10.14 -8.78 -1.71
C SER A 91 -8.67 -9.24 -1.68
N GLY A 92 -8.30 -10.07 -0.71
CA GLY A 92 -6.94 -10.54 -0.49
C GLY A 92 -6.04 -9.53 0.24
N ILE A 93 -6.60 -8.49 0.83
CA ILE A 93 -5.86 -7.49 1.62
C ILE A 93 -5.66 -8.00 3.05
N VAL A 94 -4.40 -8.07 3.49
CA VAL A 94 -4.04 -8.49 4.85
C VAL A 94 -3.57 -7.28 5.64
N ILE A 95 -4.36 -6.90 6.64
CA ILE A 95 -4.00 -5.87 7.63
C ILE A 95 -3.75 -6.55 8.97
N ASP A 96 -2.55 -6.36 9.51
CA ASP A 96 -2.16 -6.83 10.83
C ASP A 96 -1.66 -5.63 11.65
N SER A 97 -2.21 -5.45 12.84
CA SER A 97 -1.79 -4.42 13.79
C SER A 97 -1.72 -3.00 13.19
N GLY A 98 -2.67 -2.66 12.31
CA GLY A 98 -2.73 -1.36 11.62
C GLY A 98 -1.75 -1.20 10.46
N LEU A 99 -1.09 -2.28 10.01
CA LEU A 99 -0.26 -2.31 8.82
C LEU A 99 -0.86 -3.24 7.78
N TRP A 100 -1.14 -2.71 6.60
CA TRP A 100 -1.42 -3.48 5.41
C TRP A 100 -0.10 -4.06 4.89
N THR A 101 0.03 -5.39 4.91
CA THR A 101 1.30 -6.10 4.64
C THR A 101 1.26 -6.96 3.39
N ALA A 102 0.08 -7.31 2.89
CA ALA A 102 -0.07 -8.10 1.67
C ALA A 102 -1.34 -7.77 0.90
N ALA A 103 -1.28 -7.93 -0.41
CA ALA A 103 -2.43 -7.93 -1.30
C ALA A 103 -2.35 -9.15 -2.23
N SER A 104 -3.20 -10.15 -2.00
CA SER A 104 -3.31 -11.31 -2.89
C SER A 104 -4.04 -10.92 -4.18
N ALA A 105 -3.75 -11.63 -5.27
CA ALA A 105 -4.82 -11.87 -6.24
C ALA A 105 -5.80 -12.78 -5.52
N ALA A 106 -7.06 -12.36 -5.36
CA ALA A 106 -8.09 -13.33 -5.06
C ALA A 106 -7.97 -14.41 -6.15
N GLU A 107 -7.58 -15.63 -5.81
CA GLU A 107 -7.81 -16.75 -6.68
C GLU A 107 -9.31 -16.75 -6.91
N ALA A 108 -9.73 -16.40 -8.13
CA ALA A 108 -11.05 -16.76 -8.61
C ALA A 108 -11.13 -18.28 -8.41
N ARG A 109 -11.83 -18.71 -7.36
CA ARG A 109 -12.11 -20.13 -7.17
C ARG A 109 -12.80 -20.63 -8.45
N PRO A 110 -12.37 -21.79 -8.99
CA PRO A 110 -13.00 -22.40 -10.16
C PRO A 110 -14.49 -22.72 -9.91
#